data_AF-A0A383CC48-F1
#
_entry.id   AF-A0A383CC48-F1
#
_cell.length_a   1.000
_cell.length_b   1.000
_cell.length_c   1.000
_cell.angle_alpha   90.00
_cell.angle_beta   90.00
_cell.angle_gamma   90.00
#
_symmetry.space_group_name_H-M   'P 1'
#
loop_
_entity.id
_entity.type
_entity.pdbx_description
1 polymer ?
#
loop_
_entity_poly.entity_id
_entity_poly.type
_entity_poly.pdbx_seq_one_letter_code
_entity_poly.pdbx_strand_id
1 'polypeptide(L)' 'MIIDCHGHYTTVPQPLIDYREQQIADLAVDSLFEHTKGVVTVTDDQIRESLEGAQLKLQRERDTDLTIFS' A
#
# COMPACT_ATOMS: atom_id res chain seq x y z
N MET A 1 -12.93 -20.61 -10.33
CA MET A 1 -12.75 -19.59 -9.29
C MET A 1 -11.69 -20.07 -8.31
N ILE A 2 -10.48 -19.53 -8.44
CA ILE A 2 -9.32 -19.73 -7.58
C ILE A 2 -9.16 -18.45 -6.77
N ILE A 3 -9.27 -18.58 -5.43
CA ILE A 3 -9.15 -17.44 -4.51
C ILE A 3 -7.84 -17.59 -3.76
N ASP A 4 -6.99 -16.57 -3.85
CA ASP A 4 -5.84 -16.39 -2.98
C ASP A 4 -6.30 -15.72 -1.69
N CYS A 5 -6.29 -16.47 -0.58
CA CYS A 5 -6.79 -15.96 0.71
C CYS A 5 -5.77 -15.09 1.45
N HIS A 6 -4.55 -14.91 0.94
CA HIS A 6 -3.50 -14.17 1.64
C HIS A 6 -2.68 -13.31 0.67
N GLY A 7 -3.14 -12.07 0.45
CA GLY A 7 -2.38 -11.05 -0.27
C GLY A 7 -2.17 -9.78 0.55
N HIS A 8 -0.98 -9.22 0.44
CA HIS A 8 -0.66 -7.91 1.01
C HIS A 8 -0.37 -6.88 -0.07
N TYR A 9 -0.75 -5.63 0.20
CA TYR A 9 -0.41 -4.51 -0.67
C TYR A 9 1.04 -4.08 -0.43
N THR A 10 1.99 -4.79 -1.03
CA THR A 10 3.44 -4.57 -0.85
C THR A 10 4.05 -3.58 -1.85
N THR A 11 3.27 -3.10 -2.82
CA THR A 11 3.69 -2.19 -3.89
C THR A 11 3.08 -0.80 -3.74
N VAL A 12 2.75 -0.38 -2.51
CA VAL A 12 2.04 0.87 -2.23
C VAL A 12 2.66 2.10 -2.92
N PRO A 13 1.84 3.10 -3.31
CA PRO A 13 2.34 4.36 -3.82
C PRO A 13 3.26 5.08 -2.84
N GLN A 14 4.29 5.74 -3.37
CA GLN A 14 5.31 6.47 -2.59
C GLN A 14 4.73 7.43 -1.53
N PRO A 15 3.63 8.19 -1.77
CA PRO A 15 3.09 9.10 -0.75
C PRO A 15 2.70 8.43 0.57
N LEU A 16 2.35 7.13 0.55
CA LEU A 16 2.06 6.40 1.79
C LEU A 16 3.33 6.12 2.60
N ILE A 17 4.43 5.82 1.91
CA ILE A 17 5.75 5.61 2.51
C ILE A 17 6.23 6.92 3.13
N ASP A 18 6.20 8.02 2.36
CA ASP A 18 6.63 9.35 2.83
C ASP A 18 5.85 9.77 4.09
N TYR A 19 4.53 9.56 4.09
CA TYR A 19 3.70 9.85 5.25
C TYR A 19 4.10 9.03 6.47
N ARG A 20 4.43 7.74 6.30
CA ARG A 20 4.89 6.89 7.41
C ARG A 20 6.28 7.27 7.88
N GLU A 21 7.19 7.61 6.99
CA GLU A 21 8.53 8.07 7.33
C GLU A 21 8.49 9.37 8.14
N GLN A 22 7.61 10.31 7.79
CA GLN A 22 7.39 11.52 8.57
C GLN A 22 6.93 11.20 10.00
N GLN A 23 5.97 10.28 10.16
CA GLN A 23 5.53 9.84 11.50
C GLN A 23 6.67 9.27 12.34
N ILE A 24 7.55 8.48 11.73
CA ILE A 24 8.72 7.90 12.41
C ILE A 24 9.70 9.00 12.79
N ALA A 25 9.94 9.97 11.90
CA ALA A 25 10.83 11.09 12.14
C ALA A 25 10.32 11.98 13.29
N ASP A 26 9.02 12.29 13.32
CA ASP A 26 8.42 13.12 14.37
C ASP A 26 8.55 12.44 15.75
N LEU A 27 8.28 11.13 15.82
CA LEU A 27 8.43 10.35 17.04
C LEU A 27 9.90 10.25 17.52
N ALA A 28 10.85 10.27 16.58
CA ALA A 28 12.28 10.28 16.91
C ALA A 28 12.75 11.62 17.48
N VAL A 29 12.09 12.73 17.13
CA VAL A 29 12.36 14.06 17.70
C VAL A 29 11.71 14.22 19.07
N ASP A 30 10.48 13.76 19.24
CA ASP A 30 9.76 13.77 20.50
C ASP A 30 9.05 12.43 20.76
N SER A 31 9.50 11.70 21.78
CA SER A 31 8.92 10.40 22.16
C SER A 31 7.47 10.48 22.66
N LEU A 32 6.99 11.68 23.00
CA LEU A 32 5.61 11.95 23.39
C LEU A 32 4.78 12.53 22.23
N PHE A 33 5.33 12.57 21.02
CA PHE A 33 4.63 13.08 19.85
C PHE A 33 3.38 12.24 19.54
N GLU A 34 2.22 12.88 19.58
CA GLU A 34 0.94 12.29 19.21
C GLU A 34 0.58 12.69 17.77
N HIS A 35 0.83 11.77 16.83
CA HIS A 35 0.53 12.04 15.43
C HIS A 35 -0.98 12.21 15.21
N THR A 36 -1.38 13.37 14.69
CA THR A 36 -2.75 13.59 14.24
C THR A 36 -2.92 13.04 12.82
N LYS A 37 -4.01 12.31 12.56
CA LYS A 37 -4.29 11.74 11.23
C LYS A 37 -4.30 12.86 10.16
N GLY A 38 -3.29 12.86 9.31
CA GLY A 38 -3.16 13.75 8.16
C GLY A 38 -3.85 13.22 6.91
N VAL A 39 -3.69 13.96 5.82
CA VAL A 39 -4.16 13.57 4.49
C VAL A 39 -2.97 12.98 3.72
N VAL A 40 -3.16 11.79 3.16
CA VAL A 40 -2.22 11.20 2.20
C VAL A 40 -2.87 11.30 0.83
N THR A 41 -2.29 12.13 -0.05
CA THR A 41 -2.80 12.30 -1.41
C THR A 41 -2.24 11.17 -2.28
N VAL A 42 -3.12 10.27 -2.70
CA VAL A 42 -2.83 9.21 -3.66
C VAL A 42 -3.90 9.27 -4.74
N THR A 43 -3.48 9.37 -6.01
CA THR A 43 -4.42 9.36 -7.13
C THR A 43 -4.81 7.95 -7.53
N ASP A 44 -5.96 7.81 -8.20
CA ASP A 44 -6.37 6.53 -8.77
C ASP A 44 -5.32 5.96 -9.74
N ASP A 45 -4.63 6.80 -10.51
CA ASP A 45 -3.60 6.35 -11.46
C ASP A 45 -2.40 5.76 -10.74
N GLN A 46 -1.96 6.37 -9.63
CA GLN A 46 -0.91 5.80 -8.78
C GLN A 46 -1.33 4.43 -8.21
N ILE A 47 -2.60 4.28 -7.82
CA ILE A 47 -3.14 2.98 -7.36
C ILE A 47 -3.12 1.96 -8.50
N ARG A 48 -3.61 2.31 -9.69
CA ARG A 48 -3.61 1.40 -10.85
C ARG A 48 -2.20 0.97 -11.23
N GLU A 49 -1.28 1.91 -11.37
CA GLU A 49 0.12 1.64 -11.74
C GLU A 49 0.81 0.69 -10.75
N SER A 50 0.57 0.88 -9.44
CA SER A 50 1.15 0.02 -8.40
C SER A 50 0.67 -1.43 -8.42
N LEU A 51 -0.50 -1.71 -9.02
CA LEU A 51 -1.13 -3.04 -9.06
C LEU A 51 -0.94 -3.73 -10.42
N GLU A 52 -1.05 -2.99 -11.52
CA GLU A 52 -1.03 -3.53 -12.90
C GLU A 52 0.31 -4.19 -13.24
N GLY A 53 1.43 -3.59 -12.81
CA GLY A 53 2.77 -4.16 -13.01
C GLY A 53 3.15 -5.30 -12.07
N ALA A 54 2.34 -5.57 -11.04
CA ALA A 54 2.65 -6.48 -9.94
C ALA A 54 1.53 -7.49 -9.70
N GLN A 55 0.63 -7.25 -8.74
CA GLN A 55 -0.37 -8.23 -8.30
C GLN A 55 -1.30 -8.64 -9.44
N LEU A 56 -1.82 -7.70 -10.23
CA LEU A 56 -2.74 -8.02 -11.33
C LEU A 56 -2.04 -8.75 -12.47
N LYS A 57 -0.79 -8.42 -12.77
CA LYS A 57 0.03 -9.18 -13.72
C LYS A 57 0.22 -10.62 -13.24
N LEU A 58 0.68 -10.79 -12.01
CA LEU A 58 0.93 -12.12 -11.43
C LEU A 58 -0.35 -12.94 -11.29
N GLN A 59 -1.47 -12.31 -10.96
CA GLN A 59 -2.79 -12.94 -10.93
C GLN A 59 -3.17 -13.52 -12.30
N ARG A 60 -3.00 -12.74 -13.38
CA ARG A 60 -3.22 -13.21 -14.76
C ARG A 60 -2.27 -14.34 -15.16
N GLU A 61 -0.99 -14.22 -14.81
CA GLU A 61 0.04 -15.23 -15.14
C GLU A 61 -0.11 -16.54 -14.36
N ARG A 62 -0.66 -16.47 -13.14
CA ARG A 62 -0.86 -17.63 -12.24
C ARG A 62 -2.27 -18.20 -12.28
N ASP A 63 -3.15 -17.60 -13.09
CA ASP A 63 -4.55 -18.02 -13.25
C ASP A 63 -5.35 -18.01 -11.93
N THR A 64 -5.23 -16.93 -11.15
CA THR A 64 -6.09 -16.71 -9.96
C THR A 64 -7.21 -15.71 -10.26
N ASP A 65 -8.38 -15.88 -9.65
CA ASP A 65 -9.57 -15.07 -9.95
C ASP A 65 -9.77 -13.89 -8.97
N LEU A 66 -9.37 -14.07 -7.70
CA LEU A 66 -9.54 -13.06 -6.66
C LEU A 66 -8.47 -13.22 -5.57
N THR A 67 -8.05 -12.11 -4.97
CA THR A 67 -7.21 -12.09 -3.77
C THR A 67 -7.92 -11.38 -2.63
N ILE A 68 -7.94 -11.98 -1.44
CA ILE A 68 -8.28 -11.26 -0.20
C ILE A 68 -7.06 -10.41 0.16
N PHE A 69 -7.24 -9.08 0.11
CA PHE A 69 -6.15 -8.12 0.13
C PHE A 69 -6.18 -7.26 1.39
N SER A 70 -5.06 -7.23 2.12
CA SER A 70 -4.91 -6.52 3.41
C SER A 70 -3.61 -5.77 3.57
#